data_AF-A0A5P2B2D6-F1
#
_entry.id   AF-A0A5P2B2D6-F1
#
_cell.length_a   1.000
_cell.length_b   1.000
_cell.length_c   1.000
_cell.angle_alpha   90.00
_cell.angle_beta   90.00
_cell.angle_gamma   90.00
#
_symmetry.space_group_name_H-M   'P 1'
#
loop_
_entity.id
_entity.type
_entity.pdbx_description
1 polymer ?
#
loop_
_entity_poly.entity_id
_entity_poly.type
_entity_poly.pdbx_seq_one_letter_code
_entity_poly.pdbx_strand_id
1 'polypeptide(L)'
;MTKKTVTAQYPDVQPELPPRTRGVIGLFEENCTVCMLCARECPDWCIYIDSHKETVPPAAPGGRERSRNVLDRFAIDFSLCMYCGICIEVCPFDALFWSPEFEYAETDIHELTHERDKLREWMWTVPEPPALDPKAEEPKEIAAARKAAEKAAEKAAAEAAAQAEAQAEARSQAPEEQQ
;
A
#
# COMPACT_ATOMS: atom_id res chain seq x y z
N MET A 1 -32.67 24.71 28.25
CA MET A 1 -32.37 24.37 26.83
C MET A 1 -31.57 25.47 26.12
N THR A 2 -30.64 26.17 26.79
CA THR A 2 -29.87 27.29 26.21
C THR A 2 -28.48 26.91 25.71
N LYS A 3 -28.03 25.66 25.94
CA LYS A 3 -26.76 25.17 25.40
C LYS A 3 -26.93 24.76 23.94
N LYS A 4 -25.97 25.15 23.12
CA LYS A 4 -25.87 24.70 21.72
C LYS A 4 -25.69 23.18 21.69
N THR A 5 -26.41 22.53 20.78
CA THR A 5 -26.31 21.09 20.55
C THR A 5 -24.94 20.73 19.97
N VAL A 6 -24.35 19.63 20.43
CA VAL A 6 -23.02 19.13 20.01
C VAL A 6 -23.11 17.98 18.99
N THR A 7 -24.25 17.82 18.33
CA THR A 7 -24.50 16.76 17.33
C THR A 7 -23.89 17.14 15.98
N ALA A 8 -23.15 16.23 15.36
CA ALA A 8 -22.77 16.28 13.95
C ALA A 8 -23.80 15.51 13.10
N GLN A 9 -24.08 15.99 11.89
CA GLN A 9 -25.01 15.33 10.97
C GLN A 9 -24.22 14.38 10.05
N TYR A 10 -24.05 13.14 10.48
CA TYR A 10 -23.49 12.08 9.64
C TYR A 10 -24.53 11.62 8.59
N PRO A 11 -24.18 11.39 7.31
CA PRO A 11 -22.85 11.36 6.71
C PRO A 11 -22.32 12.70 6.15
N ASP A 12 -23.12 13.78 6.18
CA ASP A 12 -22.75 15.08 5.58
C ASP A 12 -21.55 15.75 6.27
N VAL A 13 -21.39 15.52 7.58
CA VAL A 13 -20.27 16.00 8.39
C VAL A 13 -19.50 14.79 8.94
N GLN A 14 -18.33 14.52 8.37
CA GLN A 14 -17.45 13.45 8.81
C GLN A 14 -16.75 13.78 10.15
N PRO A 15 -16.42 12.77 10.96
CA PRO A 15 -15.67 12.97 12.20
C PRO A 15 -14.22 13.38 11.93
N GLU A 16 -13.68 14.26 12.77
CA GLU A 16 -12.24 14.55 12.77
C GLU A 16 -11.49 13.42 13.49
N LEU A 17 -10.75 12.63 12.72
CA LEU A 17 -10.00 11.50 13.24
C LEU A 17 -8.54 11.88 13.52
N PRO A 18 -7.96 11.50 14.67
CA PRO A 18 -6.53 11.68 14.92
C PRO A 18 -5.66 10.95 13.88
N PRO A 19 -4.42 11.42 13.62
CA PRO A 19 -3.53 10.78 12.65
C PRO A 19 -3.15 9.32 12.96
N ARG A 20 -3.25 8.89 14.21
CA ARG A 20 -2.94 7.51 14.66
C ARG A 20 -4.20 6.66 14.85
N THR A 21 -5.28 7.01 14.17
CA THR A 21 -6.52 6.24 14.22
C THR A 21 -6.30 4.85 13.65
N ARG A 22 -6.96 3.86 14.28
CA ARG A 22 -6.90 2.45 13.87
C ARG A 22 -8.18 2.11 13.12
N GLY A 23 -8.20 2.38 11.82
CA GLY A 23 -9.28 1.98 10.93
C GLY A 23 -9.07 0.54 10.44
N VAL A 24 -9.03 0.36 9.14
CA VAL A 24 -8.68 -0.91 8.48
C VAL A 24 -7.16 -1.08 8.36
N ILE A 25 -6.71 -2.32 8.25
CA ILE A 25 -5.28 -2.64 8.04
C ILE A 25 -4.99 -2.70 6.55
N GLY A 26 -3.99 -1.94 6.11
CA GLY A 26 -3.39 -2.03 4.77
C GLY A 26 -2.19 -2.97 4.74
N LEU A 27 -1.99 -3.66 3.61
CA LEU A 27 -0.86 -4.57 3.36
C LEU A 27 0.00 -4.06 2.21
N PHE A 28 1.29 -3.92 2.47
CA PHE A 28 2.31 -3.75 1.44
C PHE A 28 3.04 -5.09 1.23
N GLU A 29 2.55 -5.90 0.27
CA GLU A 29 2.95 -7.31 0.12
C GLU A 29 4.43 -7.49 -0.20
N GLU A 30 5.04 -6.51 -0.87
CA GLU A 30 6.44 -6.51 -1.29
C GLU A 30 7.39 -6.53 -0.08
N ASN A 31 6.93 -5.99 1.05
CA ASN A 31 7.65 -6.01 2.33
C ASN A 31 7.39 -7.29 3.14
N CYS A 32 6.35 -8.07 2.83
CA CYS A 32 6.04 -9.27 3.58
C CYS A 32 7.01 -10.41 3.25
N THR A 33 7.74 -10.90 4.24
CA THR A 33 8.72 -12.01 4.10
C THR A 33 8.19 -13.36 4.58
N VAL A 34 6.90 -13.43 4.94
CA VAL A 34 6.26 -14.62 5.53
C VAL A 34 6.98 -15.11 6.80
N CYS A 35 7.38 -14.18 7.66
CA CYS A 35 8.04 -14.52 8.94
C CYS A 35 7.07 -15.12 9.98
N MET A 36 5.76 -15.06 9.72
CA MET A 36 4.67 -15.54 10.58
C MET A 36 4.57 -14.88 11.97
N LEU A 37 5.28 -13.77 12.21
CA LEU A 37 5.23 -13.06 13.51
C LEU A 37 3.86 -12.42 13.75
N CYS A 38 3.31 -11.71 12.76
CA CYS A 38 2.00 -11.08 12.88
C CYS A 38 0.88 -12.07 13.19
N ALA A 39 0.88 -13.23 12.53
CA ALA A 39 -0.11 -14.28 12.76
C ALA A 39 0.05 -14.95 14.13
N ARG A 40 1.30 -15.16 14.59
CA ARG A 40 1.58 -15.78 15.90
C ARG A 40 1.25 -14.87 17.08
N GLU A 41 1.50 -13.57 16.94
CA GLU A 41 1.32 -12.59 18.01
C GLU A 41 -0.10 -11.98 18.03
N CYS A 42 -0.90 -12.24 17.00
CA CYS A 42 -2.31 -11.87 16.99
C CYS A 42 -3.01 -12.55 18.19
N PRO A 43 -3.73 -11.81 19.06
CA PRO A 43 -4.42 -12.42 20.19
C PRO A 43 -5.64 -13.26 19.78
N ASP A 44 -6.30 -12.89 18.66
CA ASP A 44 -7.52 -13.54 18.18
C ASP A 44 -7.27 -14.59 17.08
N TRP A 45 -6.02 -14.69 16.61
CA TRP A 45 -5.59 -15.61 15.55
C TRP A 45 -6.37 -15.42 14.24
N CYS A 46 -6.71 -14.16 13.92
CA CYS A 46 -7.52 -13.78 12.77
C CYS A 46 -6.75 -13.63 11.44
N ILE A 47 -5.46 -13.96 11.40
CA ILE A 47 -4.60 -13.79 10.22
C ILE A 47 -4.28 -15.15 9.60
N TYR A 48 -4.60 -15.31 8.32
CA TYR A 48 -4.29 -16.51 7.53
C TYR A 48 -3.16 -16.22 6.55
N ILE A 49 -2.12 -17.05 6.57
CA ILE A 49 -0.93 -16.88 5.70
C ILE A 49 -0.57 -18.23 5.11
N ASP A 50 -0.54 -18.29 3.77
CA ASP A 50 0.00 -19.43 3.02
C ASP A 50 1.26 -19.01 2.27
N SER A 51 2.23 -19.93 2.17
CA SER A 51 3.50 -19.67 1.50
C SER A 51 4.14 -20.95 0.97
N HIS A 52 4.96 -20.79 -0.06
CA HIS A 52 5.82 -21.83 -0.58
C HIS A 52 7.29 -21.38 -0.58
N LYS A 53 8.19 -22.34 -0.81
CA LYS A 53 9.63 -22.10 -0.87
C LYS A 53 10.10 -22.13 -2.31
N GLU A 54 10.80 -21.08 -2.71
CA GLU A 54 11.52 -21.03 -3.98
C GLU A 54 13.02 -21.04 -3.73
N THR A 55 13.75 -21.73 -4.61
CA THR A 55 15.21 -21.73 -4.61
C THR A 55 15.71 -20.57 -5.45
N VAL A 56 16.41 -19.64 -4.80
CA VAL A 56 17.00 -18.47 -5.46
C VAL A 56 18.44 -18.80 -5.84
N PRO A 57 18.82 -18.59 -7.13
CA PRO A 57 20.19 -18.81 -7.56
C PRO A 57 21.15 -17.85 -6.84
N PRO A 58 22.40 -18.25 -6.65
CA PRO A 58 23.39 -17.43 -5.98
C PRO A 58 23.67 -16.14 -6.78
N ALA A 59 23.72 -15.00 -6.09
CA ALA A 59 24.01 -13.70 -6.69
C ALA A 59 25.46 -13.57 -7.19
N ALA A 60 26.36 -14.44 -6.72
CA ALA A 60 27.75 -14.49 -7.11
C ALA A 60 28.13 -15.91 -7.59
N PRO A 61 29.03 -16.03 -8.59
CA PRO A 61 29.54 -17.33 -9.03
C PRO A 61 30.17 -18.09 -7.85
N GLY A 62 29.72 -19.33 -7.61
CA GLY A 62 30.20 -20.17 -6.51
C GLY A 62 29.44 -20.03 -5.18
N GLY A 63 28.36 -19.24 -5.14
CA GLY A 63 27.49 -19.16 -3.96
C GLY A 63 26.60 -20.40 -3.78
N ARG A 64 26.15 -20.64 -2.54
CA ARG A 64 25.16 -21.68 -2.22
C ARG A 64 23.75 -21.22 -2.60
N GLU A 65 22.95 -22.12 -3.13
CA GLU A 65 21.52 -21.93 -3.34
C GLU A 65 20.81 -21.59 -2.03
N ARG A 66 19.93 -20.58 -2.06
CA ARG A 66 19.20 -20.11 -0.88
C ARG A 66 17.72 -20.34 -1.10
N SER A 67 17.01 -20.86 -0.09
CA SER A 67 15.55 -20.91 -0.12
C SER A 67 14.97 -19.58 0.35
N ARG A 68 14.02 -19.01 -0.40
CA ARG A 68 13.20 -17.86 -0.02
C ARG A 68 11.75 -18.30 0.12
N ASN A 69 11.05 -17.81 1.14
CA ASN A 69 9.61 -17.98 1.23
C ASN A 69 8.93 -16.93 0.35
N VAL A 70 7.94 -17.37 -0.42
CA VAL A 70 7.09 -16.52 -1.27
C VAL A 70 5.67 -16.57 -0.71
N LEU A 71 5.04 -15.41 -0.62
CA LEU A 71 3.70 -15.24 -0.07
C LEU A 71 2.66 -15.67 -1.11
N ASP A 72 1.86 -16.69 -0.80
CA ASP A 72 0.77 -17.15 -1.67
C ASP A 72 -0.55 -16.48 -1.31
N ARG A 73 -0.85 -16.45 0.00
CA ARG A 73 -2.08 -15.88 0.54
C ARG A 73 -1.76 -15.11 1.80
N PHE A 74 -2.44 -13.98 1.95
CA PHE A 74 -2.49 -13.22 3.19
C PHE A 74 -3.92 -12.73 3.37
N ALA A 75 -4.58 -13.10 4.45
CA ALA A 75 -5.94 -12.66 4.73
C ALA A 75 -6.08 -12.28 6.20
N ILE A 76 -6.94 -11.31 6.48
CA ILE A 76 -7.33 -10.92 7.84
C ILE A 76 -8.85 -11.03 7.93
N ASP A 77 -9.33 -11.77 8.93
CA ASP A 77 -10.74 -11.81 9.28
C ASP A 77 -11.07 -10.67 10.26
N PHE A 78 -11.72 -9.63 9.74
CA PHE A 78 -12.15 -8.47 10.52
C PHE A 78 -13.40 -8.74 11.37
N SER A 79 -14.07 -9.89 11.20
CA SER A 79 -15.10 -10.32 12.14
C SER A 79 -14.53 -10.84 13.47
N LEU A 80 -13.25 -11.23 13.46
CA LEU A 80 -12.51 -11.72 14.64
C LEU A 80 -11.51 -10.69 15.19
N CYS A 81 -10.95 -9.83 14.34
CA CYS A 81 -9.94 -8.84 14.73
C CYS A 81 -10.45 -7.86 15.80
N MET A 82 -9.72 -7.74 16.92
CA MET A 82 -10.00 -6.74 17.96
C MET A 82 -9.31 -5.37 17.77
N TYR A 83 -8.67 -5.12 16.62
CA TYR A 83 -7.98 -3.86 16.30
C TYR A 83 -6.88 -3.44 17.30
N CYS A 84 -6.18 -4.42 17.89
CA CYS A 84 -5.13 -4.18 18.88
C CYS A 84 -3.84 -3.57 18.31
N GLY A 85 -3.57 -3.77 17.01
CA GLY A 85 -2.38 -3.24 16.30
C GLY A 85 -1.09 -4.01 16.53
N ILE A 86 -1.12 -5.11 17.29
CA ILE A 86 0.07 -5.89 17.61
C ILE A 86 0.72 -6.46 16.34
N CYS A 87 -0.07 -6.88 15.35
CA CYS A 87 0.44 -7.38 14.07
C CYS A 87 1.26 -6.34 13.29
N ILE A 88 0.95 -5.05 13.45
CA ILE A 88 1.68 -3.94 12.82
C ILE A 88 2.99 -3.70 13.56
N GLU A 89 2.93 -3.55 14.88
CA GLU A 89 4.12 -3.27 15.70
C GLU A 89 5.15 -4.41 15.71
N VAL A 90 4.68 -5.67 15.60
CA VAL A 90 5.56 -6.85 15.60
C VAL A 90 6.16 -7.12 14.21
N CYS A 91 5.64 -6.48 13.14
CA CYS A 91 6.12 -6.71 11.80
C CYS A 91 7.52 -6.08 11.63
N PRO A 92 8.60 -6.87 11.49
CA PRO A 92 9.94 -6.30 11.44
C PRO A 92 10.32 -5.73 10.07
N PHE A 93 9.39 -5.78 9.11
CA PHE A 93 9.59 -5.34 7.73
C PHE A 93 8.59 -4.26 7.32
N ASP A 94 7.78 -3.75 8.25
CA ASP A 94 6.76 -2.72 7.98
C ASP A 94 5.89 -3.09 6.77
N ALA A 95 5.28 -4.28 6.81
CA ALA A 95 4.39 -4.77 5.77
C ALA A 95 2.91 -4.42 6.03
N LEU A 96 2.55 -4.12 7.28
CA LEU A 96 1.18 -3.81 7.69
C LEU A 96 1.10 -2.40 8.25
N PHE A 97 0.04 -1.68 7.94
CA PHE A 97 -0.16 -0.30 8.39
C PHE A 97 -1.62 -0.01 8.71
N TRP A 98 -1.86 1.02 9.51
CA TRP A 98 -3.19 1.55 9.75
C TRP A 98 -3.61 2.51 8.64
N SER A 99 -4.73 2.21 8.00
CA SER A 99 -5.49 3.17 7.22
C SER A 99 -6.51 3.87 8.13
N PRO A 100 -6.84 5.16 7.89
CA PRO A 100 -7.87 5.88 8.61
C PRO A 100 -9.29 5.44 8.20
N GLU A 101 -9.43 4.66 7.13
CA GLU A 101 -10.72 4.18 6.63
C GLU A 101 -11.38 3.27 7.67
N PHE A 102 -12.60 3.61 8.07
CA PHE A 102 -13.39 2.89 9.07
C PHE A 102 -14.76 2.43 8.52
N GLU A 103 -15.11 2.87 7.32
CA GLU A 103 -16.42 2.67 6.69
C GLU A 103 -16.39 1.53 5.66
N TYR A 104 -16.17 0.31 6.14
CA TYR A 104 -16.14 -0.91 5.29
C TYR A 104 -17.09 -1.97 5.82
N ALA A 105 -18.24 -1.54 6.33
CA ALA A 105 -19.27 -2.46 6.80
C ALA A 105 -19.83 -3.28 5.62
N GLU A 106 -19.86 -4.59 5.80
CA GLU A 106 -20.38 -5.55 4.81
C GLU A 106 -21.69 -6.17 5.29
N THR A 107 -22.44 -6.77 4.36
CA THR A 107 -23.73 -7.40 4.68
C THR A 107 -23.62 -8.89 5.01
N ASP A 108 -22.58 -9.55 4.51
CA ASP A 108 -22.21 -10.93 4.85
C ASP A 108 -20.94 -10.92 5.72
N ILE A 109 -20.92 -11.79 6.74
CA ILE A 109 -19.74 -11.97 7.59
C ILE A 109 -18.53 -12.47 6.79
N HIS A 110 -18.75 -13.26 5.74
CA HIS A 110 -17.67 -13.77 4.90
C HIS A 110 -16.93 -12.66 4.14
N GLU A 111 -17.60 -11.53 3.87
CA GLU A 111 -17.02 -10.37 3.18
C GLU A 111 -16.09 -9.54 4.11
N LEU A 112 -16.17 -9.75 5.43
CA LEU A 112 -15.24 -9.16 6.40
C LEU A 112 -13.88 -9.87 6.44
N THR A 113 -13.73 -11.00 5.75
CA THR A 113 -12.41 -11.59 5.49
C THR A 113 -11.77 -10.88 4.30
N HIS A 114 -10.85 -9.97 4.57
CA HIS A 114 -10.15 -9.25 3.52
C HIS A 114 -8.93 -10.06 3.08
N GLU A 115 -8.96 -10.51 1.83
CA GLU A 115 -7.82 -11.14 1.16
C GLU A 115 -6.75 -10.12 0.78
N ARG A 116 -5.58 -10.62 0.37
CA ARG A 116 -4.35 -9.85 0.07
C ARG A 116 -4.63 -8.62 -0.80
N ASP A 117 -5.42 -8.79 -1.85
CA ASP A 117 -5.66 -7.74 -2.84
C ASP A 117 -6.50 -6.59 -2.24
N LYS A 118 -7.55 -6.90 -1.44
CA LYS A 118 -8.33 -5.88 -0.71
C LYS A 118 -7.49 -5.17 0.35
N LEU A 119 -6.61 -5.91 1.05
CA LEU A 119 -5.66 -5.31 1.99
C LEU A 119 -4.65 -4.37 1.29
N ARG A 120 -4.22 -4.71 0.07
CA ARG A 120 -3.37 -3.85 -0.76
C ARG A 120 -4.07 -2.57 -1.18
N GLU A 121 -5.37 -2.62 -1.48
CA GLU A 121 -6.14 -1.42 -1.83
C GLU A 121 -6.17 -0.41 -0.67
N TRP A 122 -6.32 -0.88 0.57
CA TRP A 122 -6.29 -0.01 1.74
C TRP A 122 -4.95 0.70 1.93
N MET A 123 -3.84 0.15 1.41
CA MET A 123 -2.52 0.77 1.49
C MET A 123 -2.48 2.17 0.88
N TRP A 124 -3.31 2.46 -0.13
CA TRP A 124 -3.38 3.79 -0.77
C TRP A 124 -3.93 4.90 0.13
N THR A 125 -4.62 4.53 1.21
CA THR A 125 -5.21 5.47 2.17
C THR A 125 -4.35 5.62 3.43
N VAL A 126 -3.26 4.86 3.55
CA VAL A 126 -2.35 4.93 4.69
C VAL A 126 -1.61 6.27 4.67
N PRO A 127 -1.70 7.10 5.74
CA PRO A 127 -0.99 8.36 5.80
C PRO A 127 0.52 8.12 5.95
N GLU A 128 1.31 9.06 5.44
CA GLU A 128 2.76 9.01 5.61
C GLU A 128 3.14 9.06 7.10
N PRO A 129 4.14 8.28 7.54
CA PRO A 129 4.61 8.34 8.91
C PRO A 129 5.02 9.77 9.28
N PRO A 130 4.54 10.32 10.41
CA PRO A 130 4.97 11.64 10.84
C PRO A 130 6.45 11.64 11.16
N ALA A 131 7.13 12.76 10.88
CA ALA A 131 8.54 12.93 11.22
C ALA A 131 8.77 12.74 12.73
N LEU A 132 9.85 12.02 13.08
CA LEU A 132 10.22 11.76 14.47
C LEU A 132 10.60 13.06 15.22
N ASP A 133 11.15 14.05 14.51
CA ASP A 133 11.43 15.41 15.01
C ASP A 133 10.95 16.44 13.96
N PRO A 134 10.25 17.52 14.36
CA PRO A 134 9.84 18.61 13.45
C PRO A 134 10.98 19.26 12.66
N LYS A 135 12.23 19.16 13.15
CA LYS A 135 13.44 19.66 12.48
C LYS A 135 14.27 18.57 11.80
N ALA A 136 13.79 17.32 11.77
CA ALA A 136 14.48 16.26 11.05
C ALA A 136 14.57 16.63 9.57
N GLU A 137 15.77 16.51 9.00
CA GLU A 137 15.93 16.57 7.55
C GLU A 137 15.13 15.43 6.91
N GLU A 138 14.52 15.70 5.75
CA GLU A 138 13.89 14.64 4.96
C GLU A 138 14.91 13.50 4.73
N PRO A 139 14.50 12.23 4.86
CA PRO A 139 15.35 11.10 4.52
C PRO A 139 15.93 11.29 3.10
N LYS A 140 17.26 11.17 2.98
CA LYS A 140 17.96 11.38 1.69
C LYS A 140 17.43 10.50 0.57
N GLU A 141 16.92 9.32 0.91
CA GLU A 141 16.28 8.38 0.00
C GLU A 141 14.99 8.94 -0.59
N ILE A 142 14.15 9.61 0.21
CA ILE A 142 12.92 10.28 -0.24
C ILE A 142 13.25 11.47 -1.13
N ALA A 143 14.20 12.31 -0.72
CA ALA A 143 14.66 13.44 -1.54
C ALA A 143 15.24 12.98 -2.88
N ALA A 144 16.00 11.87 -2.89
CA ALA A 144 16.55 11.27 -4.09
C ALA A 144 15.46 10.65 -4.97
N ALA A 145 14.49 9.94 -4.38
CA ALA A 145 13.37 9.32 -5.09
C ALA A 145 12.48 10.37 -5.76
N ARG A 146 12.12 11.46 -5.07
CA ARG A 146 11.36 12.58 -5.64
C ARG A 146 12.09 13.20 -6.82
N LYS A 147 13.39 13.48 -6.66
CA LYS A 147 14.23 14.02 -7.74
C LYS A 147 14.36 13.06 -8.93
N ALA A 148 14.39 11.75 -8.67
CA ALA A 148 14.41 10.73 -9.71
C ALA A 148 13.06 10.65 -10.45
N ALA A 149 11.94 10.70 -9.72
CA ALA A 149 10.59 10.70 -10.30
C ALA A 149 10.34 11.95 -11.16
N GLU A 150 10.77 13.12 -10.69
CA GLU A 150 10.67 14.39 -11.43
C GLU A 150 11.46 14.34 -12.74
N LYS A 151 12.71 13.85 -12.70
CA LYS A 151 13.50 13.61 -13.92
C LYS A 151 12.89 12.57 -14.85
N ALA A 152 12.30 11.50 -14.31
CA ALA A 152 11.64 10.49 -15.10
C ALA A 152 10.39 11.05 -15.80
N ALA A 153 9.62 11.90 -15.12
CA ALA A 153 8.46 12.58 -15.68
C ALA A 153 8.85 13.59 -16.77
N GLU A 154 9.90 14.39 -16.56
CA GLU A 154 10.44 15.31 -17.58
C GLU A 154 10.91 14.55 -18.82
N LYS A 155 11.62 13.43 -18.63
CA LYS A 155 12.07 12.58 -19.72
C LYS A 155 10.89 11.95 -20.48
N ALA A 156 9.89 11.44 -19.77
CA ALA A 156 8.70 10.87 -20.38
C ALA A 156 7.89 11.93 -21.18
N ALA A 157 7.81 13.16 -20.67
CA ALA A 157 7.16 14.28 -21.37
C ALA A 157 7.92 14.68 -22.65
N ALA A 158 9.26 14.72 -22.60
CA ALA A 158 10.10 14.99 -23.77
C ALA A 158 10.00 13.87 -24.82
N GLU A 159 9.97 12.61 -24.39
CA GLU A 159 9.79 11.46 -25.28
C GLU A 159 8.38 11.43 -25.90
N ALA A 160 7.34 11.76 -25.13
CA ALA A 160 5.97 11.86 -25.64
C ALA A 160 5.81 13.01 -26.65
N ALA A 161 6.44 14.17 -26.41
CA ALA A 161 6.45 15.29 -27.35
C ALA A 161 7.16 14.93 -28.66
N ALA A 162 8.34 14.29 -28.58
CA ALA A 162 9.08 13.83 -29.76
C ALA A 162 8.32 12.76 -30.55
N GLN A 163 7.62 11.85 -29.86
CA GLN A 163 6.76 10.86 -30.51
C GLN A 163 5.53 11.50 -31.18
N ALA A 164 4.93 12.53 -30.56
CA ALA A 164 3.81 13.26 -31.16
C ALA A 164 4.25 14.05 -32.40
N GLU A 165 5.43 14.67 -32.39
CA GLU A 165 6.02 15.36 -33.54
C GLU A 165 6.34 14.38 -34.68
N ALA A 166 6.98 13.24 -34.37
CA ALA A 166 7.27 12.19 -35.36
C ALA A 166 5.99 11.56 -35.96
N GLN A 167 4.93 11.40 -35.15
CA GLN A 167 3.63 10.93 -35.63
C GLN A 167 2.92 11.98 -36.49
N ALA A 168 3.08 13.28 -36.18
CA ALA A 168 2.54 14.37 -36.99
C ALA A 168 3.27 14.51 -38.34
N GLU A 169 4.60 14.34 -38.37
CA GLU A 169 5.40 14.31 -39.60
C GLU A 169 5.11 13.06 -40.45
N ALA A 170 4.93 11.89 -39.84
CA ALA A 170 4.52 10.68 -40.57
C ALA A 170 3.11 10.83 -41.17
N ARG A 171 2.21 11.56 -40.50
CA ARG A 171 0.84 11.82 -40.96
C ARG A 171 0.76 12.90 -42.05
N SER A 172 1.75 13.80 -42.14
CA SER A 172 1.83 14.82 -43.20
C SER A 172 2.52 14.34 -44.47
N GLN A 173 3.23 13.21 -44.43
CA GLN A 173 3.88 12.56 -45.58
C GLN A 173 3.04 11.44 -46.21
N ALA A 174 1.81 11.21 -45.73
CA ALA A 174 0.88 10.25 -46.33
C ALA A 174 0.41 10.76 -47.72
N PRO A 175 0.49 9.96 -48.81
CA PRO A 175 0.11 10.42 -50.14
C PRO A 175 -1.40 10.69 -50.24
N GLU A 176 -1.77 11.79 -50.90
CA GLU A 176 -3.12 12.08 -51.37
C GLU A 176 -3.47 11.08 -52.49
N GLU A 177 -4.06 9.93 -52.12
CA GLU A 177 -4.57 8.94 -53.08
C GLU A 177 -5.87 9.49 -53.69
N GLN A 178 -5.70 10.20 -54.81
CA GLN A 178 -6.76 10.66 -55.71
C GLN A 178 -7.30 9.49 -56.56
N GLN A 179 -8.63 9.38 -56.56
CA GLN A 179 -9.52 8.80 -57.60
C GLN A 179 -9.58 7.28 -57.77
#